data_AF-B1YT83-F1
#
_entry.id   AF-B1YT83-F1
#
_cell.length_a   1.000
_cell.length_b   1.000
_cell.length_c   1.000
_cell.angle_alpha   90.00
_cell.angle_beta   90.00
_cell.angle_gamma   90.00
#
_symmetry.space_group_name_H-M   'P 1'
#
loop_
_entity.id
_entity.type
_entity.pdbx_description
1 polymer ?
#
loop_
_entity_poly.entity_id
_entity_poly.type
_entity_poly.pdbx_seq_one_letter_code
_entity_poly.pdbx_strand_id
1 'polypeptide(L)'
;MTISNEAGGTAHAAEQAPGRAADALPPQPVTLKAADGYALRGYVWRHRGGGGAVRPVTVINCATSVRCDYYFRFAAWLFAQGRDVLVYDYRGIGGSRPARLATLRANWLDWGRLDCEAALQYARDAFAGQPLDVVAHSIGGCVLGLAASNACVRHVVTVGAQYAYWRDYRPQERRGMWLKWHVAMPALAAVFGYVPAKRLGWMEDTPRGVALSWVRAQPRFEDAYTHGPLAETAASRAALPARFARLSAPMLAIGLEDDGFGTIDAIERLAGYYTGSDVTHLRIAPRDIGVDVIGHFAFFHSRFTDTLWPVALYWLQHGALPADAPGHVHARHPAQRARLAGSGVPGAVAQG
;
A
#
# COMPACT_ATOMS: atom_id res chain seq x y z
N MET A 1 -1.59 -22.81 -0.44
CA MET A 1 -0.31 -22.07 -0.43
C MET A 1 0.30 -22.10 0.95
N THR A 2 1.12 -23.10 1.16
CA THR A 2 2.06 -23.22 2.27
C THR A 2 3.23 -22.30 1.93
N ILE A 3 3.69 -21.47 2.87
CA ILE A 3 4.95 -20.74 2.71
C ILE A 3 6.04 -21.79 2.93
N SER A 4 6.53 -22.38 1.83
CA SER A 4 7.66 -23.32 1.90
C SER A 4 8.93 -22.52 2.14
N ASN A 5 9.49 -22.72 3.33
CA ASN A 5 10.79 -22.24 3.74
C ASN A 5 11.75 -23.42 3.51
N GLU A 6 12.54 -23.40 2.44
CA GLU A 6 13.62 -24.36 2.26
C GLU A 6 14.97 -23.67 2.35
N ALA A 7 15.79 -24.21 3.25
CA ALA A 7 17.19 -23.89 3.45
C ALA A 7 18.04 -25.08 3.02
N GLY A 8 19.17 -24.81 2.37
CA GLY A 8 20.32 -25.70 2.29
C GLY A 8 20.76 -26.05 0.88
N GLY A 9 21.98 -25.64 0.47
CA GLY A 9 22.62 -26.20 -0.72
C GLY A 9 23.76 -25.41 -1.37
N THR A 10 24.93 -25.41 -0.71
CA THR A 10 26.30 -25.34 -1.26
C THR A 10 26.80 -24.11 -2.05
N ALA A 11 27.98 -23.67 -1.61
CA ALA A 11 28.75 -22.53 -2.08
C ALA A 11 29.33 -22.70 -3.49
N HIS A 12 29.23 -21.64 -4.28
CA HIS A 12 30.24 -21.31 -5.29
C HIS A 12 30.63 -19.84 -5.08
N ALA A 13 31.90 -19.64 -4.73
CA ALA A 13 32.51 -18.33 -4.62
C ALA A 13 32.57 -17.70 -6.02
N ALA A 14 31.78 -16.63 -6.21
CA ALA A 14 31.95 -15.68 -7.28
C ALA A 14 32.15 -14.30 -6.64
N GLU A 15 33.29 -13.72 -6.98
CA GLU A 15 33.87 -12.49 -6.48
C GLU A 15 32.88 -11.31 -6.61
N GLN A 16 32.34 -10.83 -5.48
CA GLN A 16 31.44 -9.69 -5.44
C GLN A 16 32.25 -8.39 -5.35
N ALA A 17 32.11 -7.53 -6.36
CA ALA A 17 32.48 -6.12 -6.25
C ALA A 17 31.72 -5.46 -5.08
N PRO A 18 32.32 -4.52 -4.33
CA PRO A 18 31.75 -4.01 -3.09
C PRO A 18 30.50 -3.15 -3.37
N GLY A 19 29.33 -3.74 -3.14
CA GLY A 19 28.04 -3.08 -3.27
C GLY A 19 27.83 -2.02 -2.18
N ARG A 20 27.45 -0.81 -2.61
CA ARG A 20 27.06 0.38 -1.81
C ARG A 20 25.92 0.17 -0.78
N ALA A 21 25.50 -1.06 -0.52
CA ALA A 21 24.44 -1.36 0.45
C ALA A 21 24.92 -1.44 1.91
N ALA A 22 26.23 -1.47 2.15
CA ALA A 22 26.81 -1.78 3.47
C ALA A 22 26.75 -0.64 4.50
N ASP A 23 26.46 0.61 4.12
CA ASP A 23 26.58 1.79 5.00
C ASP A 23 25.25 2.53 5.31
N ALA A 24 24.09 1.90 5.09
CA ALA A 24 22.83 2.52 5.50
C ALA A 24 22.72 2.52 7.03
N LEU A 25 22.66 3.71 7.64
CA LEU A 25 22.40 3.88 9.08
C LEU A 25 21.18 3.04 9.51
N PRO A 26 21.22 2.40 10.69
CA PRO A 26 20.08 1.64 11.18
C PRO A 26 18.86 2.56 11.34
N PRO A 27 17.64 2.06 11.10
CA PRO A 27 16.44 2.87 11.29
C PRO A 27 16.29 3.28 12.76
N GLN A 28 15.80 4.50 12.97
CA GLN A 28 15.43 4.99 14.28
C GLN A 28 13.98 4.62 14.58
N PRO A 29 13.68 4.00 15.73
CA PRO A 29 12.31 3.71 16.10
C PRO A 29 11.55 5.00 16.41
N VAL A 30 10.29 5.07 15.99
CA VAL A 30 9.40 6.20 16.24
C VAL A 30 8.03 5.70 16.70
N THR A 31 7.27 6.59 17.32
CA THR A 31 5.86 6.33 17.68
C THR A 31 4.99 7.35 16.97
N LEU A 32 4.03 6.87 16.18
CA LEU A 32 3.03 7.70 15.52
C LEU A 32 1.78 7.69 16.39
N LYS A 33 1.16 8.86 16.59
CA LYS A 33 -0.05 8.97 17.41
C LYS A 33 -1.25 9.20 16.50
N ALA A 34 -2.14 8.21 16.44
CA ALA A 34 -3.42 8.37 15.76
C ALA A 34 -4.34 9.33 16.51
N ALA A 35 -5.32 9.90 15.80
CA ALA A 35 -6.24 10.91 16.35
C ALA A 35 -7.07 10.41 17.55
N ASP A 36 -7.30 9.10 17.64
CA ASP A 36 -7.96 8.43 18.77
C ASP A 36 -7.01 8.08 19.93
N GLY A 37 -5.75 8.53 19.85
CA GLY A 37 -4.73 8.30 20.85
C GLY A 37 -3.99 6.97 20.71
N TYR A 38 -4.33 6.13 19.72
CA TYR A 38 -3.63 4.86 19.50
C TYR A 38 -2.16 5.11 19.11
N ALA A 39 -1.23 4.44 19.80
CA ALA A 39 0.19 4.52 19.50
C ALA A 39 0.59 3.44 18.48
N LEU A 40 1.13 3.88 17.35
CA LEU A 40 1.61 3.01 16.29
C LEU A 40 3.14 2.99 16.30
N ARG A 41 3.72 1.79 16.18
CA ARG A 41 5.15 1.60 16.04
C ARG A 41 5.57 1.86 14.60
N GLY A 42 6.61 2.68 14.44
CA GLY A 42 7.25 2.92 13.15
C GLY A 42 8.76 2.98 13.25
N TYR A 43 9.39 3.12 12.10
CA TYR A 43 10.83 3.20 11.92
C TYR A 43 11.15 4.22 10.83
N VAL A 44 12.19 5.01 11.07
CA VAL A 44 12.60 6.11 10.20
C VAL A 44 14.06 5.96 9.80
N TRP A 45 14.34 6.07 8.50
CA TRP A 45 15.66 6.42 8.00
C TRP A 45 15.67 7.91 7.68
N ARG A 46 16.59 8.64 8.30
CA ARG A 46 16.68 10.09 8.18
C ARG A 46 18.12 10.55 7.97
N HIS A 47 18.34 11.34 6.92
CA HIS A 47 19.64 11.96 6.65
C HIS A 47 19.94 13.06 7.69
N ARG A 48 21.18 13.14 8.16
CA ARG A 48 21.64 14.20 9.07
C ARG A 48 22.11 15.42 8.24
N GLY A 49 21.73 16.64 8.65
CA GLY A 49 22.24 17.90 8.09
C GLY A 49 21.30 18.62 7.11
N GLY A 50 21.22 19.95 7.21
CA GLY A 50 20.21 20.81 6.58
C GLY A 50 20.72 21.80 5.51
N GLY A 51 21.74 21.46 4.72
CA GLY A 51 22.28 22.38 3.71
C GLY A 51 22.37 21.76 2.32
N GLY A 52 21.42 22.07 1.43
CA GLY A 52 21.65 22.00 -0.01
C GLY A 52 20.45 21.56 -0.86
N ALA A 53 19.87 20.40 -0.57
CA ALA A 53 18.81 19.82 -1.40
C ALA A 53 17.60 19.40 -0.58
N VAL A 54 16.41 19.78 -1.03
CA VAL A 54 15.13 19.30 -0.49
C VAL A 54 15.01 17.80 -0.81
N ARG A 55 15.14 16.97 0.22
CA ARG A 55 15.01 15.51 0.10
C ARG A 55 13.54 15.14 0.22
N PRO A 56 12.98 14.26 -0.62
CA PRO A 56 11.63 13.75 -0.39
C PRO A 56 11.61 12.70 0.72
N VAL A 57 10.54 12.69 1.50
CA VAL A 57 10.21 11.63 2.45
C VAL A 57 9.26 10.63 1.80
N THR A 58 9.54 9.34 1.94
CA THR A 58 8.69 8.25 1.42
C THR A 58 8.04 7.50 2.57
N VAL A 59 6.71 7.47 2.62
CA VAL A 59 5.96 6.64 3.56
C VAL A 59 5.62 5.31 2.89
N ILE A 60 5.90 4.20 3.57
CA ILE A 60 5.59 2.85 3.09
C ILE A 60 4.37 2.30 3.83
N ASN A 61 3.28 2.11 3.09
CA ASN A 61 2.05 1.48 3.55
C ASN A 61 2.14 -0.04 3.37
N CYS A 62 2.08 -0.76 4.49
CA CYS A 62 2.22 -2.21 4.53
C CYS A 62 1.03 -2.96 3.90
N ALA A 63 1.25 -4.22 3.53
CA ALA A 63 0.19 -5.15 3.17
C ALA A 63 -0.56 -5.65 4.42
N THR A 64 -1.73 -6.25 4.19
CA THR A 64 -2.57 -6.79 5.27
C THR A 64 -1.79 -7.82 6.08
N SER A 65 -1.72 -7.61 7.39
CA SER A 65 -1.08 -8.54 8.32
C SER A 65 0.40 -8.82 8.02
N VAL A 66 1.08 -7.83 7.45
CA VAL A 66 2.54 -7.82 7.25
C VAL A 66 3.15 -6.77 8.16
N ARG A 67 4.23 -7.15 8.85
CA ARG A 67 5.02 -6.25 9.67
C ARG A 67 5.81 -5.28 8.79
N CYS A 68 5.98 -4.04 9.24
CA CYS A 68 6.76 -3.04 8.54
C CYS A 68 8.23 -3.42 8.35
N ASP A 69 8.77 -4.32 9.17
CA ASP A 69 10.13 -4.86 9.04
C ASP A 69 10.36 -5.70 7.78
N TYR A 70 9.31 -6.23 7.18
CA TYR A 70 9.35 -6.84 5.85
C TYR A 70 9.93 -5.88 4.79
N TYR A 71 9.68 -4.58 4.92
CA TYR A 71 10.07 -3.56 3.94
C TYR A 71 11.44 -2.94 4.23
N PHE A 72 12.14 -3.34 5.30
CA PHE A 72 13.36 -2.65 5.74
C PHE A 72 14.47 -2.63 4.70
N ARG A 73 14.63 -3.71 3.91
CA ARG A 73 15.65 -3.74 2.84
C ARG A 73 15.34 -2.74 1.73
N PHE A 74 14.09 -2.66 1.31
CA PHE A 74 13.65 -1.68 0.32
C PHE A 74 13.72 -0.24 0.87
N ALA A 75 13.35 -0.03 2.14
CA ALA A 75 13.45 1.26 2.81
C ALA A 75 14.89 1.75 2.95
N ALA A 76 15.81 0.88 3.40
CA ALA A 76 17.24 1.18 3.49
C ALA A 76 17.83 1.47 2.10
N TRP A 77 17.38 0.76 1.07
CA TRP A 77 17.78 1.05 -0.30
C TRP A 77 17.27 2.43 -0.76
N LEU A 78 15.99 2.76 -0.60
CA LEU A 78 15.47 4.10 -0.91
C LEU A 78 16.22 5.20 -0.16
N PHE A 79 16.60 4.93 1.09
CA PHE A 79 17.41 5.84 1.89
C PHE A 79 18.80 6.08 1.28
N ALA A 80 19.46 5.01 0.83
CA ALA A 80 20.73 5.10 0.10
C ALA A 80 20.59 5.85 -1.25
N GLN A 81 19.38 5.89 -1.82
CA GLN A 81 19.04 6.70 -3.01
C GLN A 81 18.69 8.17 -2.68
N GLY A 82 19.03 8.65 -1.46
CA GLY A 82 18.93 10.06 -1.08
C GLY A 82 17.57 10.49 -0.54
N ARG A 83 16.70 9.55 -0.17
CA ARG A 83 15.35 9.81 0.35
C ARG A 83 15.30 9.62 1.86
N ASP A 84 14.42 10.33 2.55
CA ASP A 84 14.03 9.94 3.91
C ASP A 84 12.89 8.90 3.81
N VAL A 85 12.80 7.96 4.75
CA VAL A 85 11.82 6.85 4.66
C VAL A 85 11.16 6.59 5.99
N LEU A 86 9.84 6.48 6.00
CA LEU A 86 9.02 6.06 7.14
C LEU A 86 8.30 4.75 6.80
N VAL A 87 8.44 3.75 7.66
CA VAL A 87 7.63 2.52 7.64
C VAL A 87 6.94 2.37 8.99
N TYR A 88 5.76 1.74 9.02
CA TYR A 88 4.99 1.61 10.26
C TYR A 88 4.05 0.41 10.25
N ASP A 89 3.77 -0.11 11.43
CA ASP A 89 2.79 -1.17 11.64
C ASP A 89 1.40 -0.56 11.88
N TYR A 90 0.37 -1.08 11.21
CA TYR A 90 -1.02 -0.74 11.52
C TYR A 90 -1.43 -1.24 12.91
N ARG A 91 -2.45 -0.61 13.52
CA ARG A 91 -2.98 -1.05 14.82
C ARG A 91 -3.33 -2.53 14.79
N GLY A 92 -2.83 -3.27 15.78
CA GLY A 92 -3.03 -4.72 15.89
C GLY A 92 -1.99 -5.59 15.19
N ILE A 93 -1.08 -5.02 14.40
CA ILE A 93 -0.02 -5.75 13.68
C ILE A 93 1.35 -5.44 14.30
N GLY A 94 2.25 -6.42 14.31
CA GLY A 94 3.66 -6.21 14.63
C GLY A 94 3.89 -5.48 15.96
N GLY A 95 4.68 -4.41 15.92
CA GLY A 95 4.96 -3.55 17.07
C GLY A 95 3.81 -2.64 17.49
N SER A 96 2.77 -2.49 16.66
CA SER A 96 1.52 -1.77 16.97
C SER A 96 0.45 -2.70 17.54
N ARG A 97 0.80 -3.92 17.94
CA ARG A 97 -0.13 -4.88 18.53
C ARG A 97 -0.32 -4.59 20.03
N PRO A 98 -1.57 -4.51 20.53
CA PRO A 98 -1.82 -4.33 21.97
C PRO A 98 -1.66 -5.66 22.71
N ALA A 99 -1.52 -5.60 24.04
CA ALA A 99 -1.44 -6.80 24.89
C ALA A 99 -2.63 -7.75 24.69
N ARG A 100 -3.85 -7.21 24.49
CA ARG A 100 -5.08 -7.98 24.24
C ARG A 100 -5.63 -7.67 22.85
N LEU A 101 -5.23 -8.45 21.84
CA LEU A 101 -5.70 -8.28 20.46
C LEU A 101 -7.19 -8.61 20.28
N ALA A 102 -7.71 -9.58 21.03
CA ALA A 102 -9.10 -10.04 20.94
C ALA A 102 -10.14 -8.94 21.19
N THR A 103 -9.78 -7.89 21.93
CA THR A 103 -10.65 -6.76 22.26
C THR A 103 -10.42 -5.54 21.37
N LEU A 104 -9.42 -5.58 20.47
CA LEU A 104 -9.12 -4.47 19.59
C LEU A 104 -10.22 -4.30 18.55
N ARG A 105 -10.86 -3.13 18.55
CA ARG A 105 -11.72 -2.68 17.46
C ARG A 105 -10.86 -1.98 16.42
N ALA A 106 -10.62 -2.68 15.31
CA ALA A 106 -9.90 -2.16 14.17
C ALA A 106 -10.43 -2.82 12.90
N ASN A 107 -10.67 -2.04 11.86
CA ASN A 107 -11.02 -2.48 10.52
C ASN A 107 -10.26 -1.64 9.47
N TRP A 108 -10.46 -1.90 8.17
CA TRP A 108 -9.71 -1.16 7.13
C TRP A 108 -10.00 0.35 7.08
N LEU A 109 -11.20 0.79 7.50
CA LEU A 109 -11.49 2.22 7.66
C LEU A 109 -10.64 2.84 8.76
N ASP A 110 -10.38 2.13 9.86
CA ASP A 110 -9.50 2.62 10.93
C ASP A 110 -8.05 2.72 10.45
N TRP A 111 -7.56 1.69 9.75
CA TRP A 111 -6.21 1.72 9.16
C TRP A 111 -6.03 2.89 8.19
N GLY A 112 -7.07 3.24 7.43
CA GLY A 112 -7.09 4.40 6.54
C GLY A 112 -7.20 5.75 7.25
N ARG A 113 -8.32 5.94 7.96
CA ARG A 113 -8.74 7.22 8.55
C ARG A 113 -7.87 7.63 9.74
N LEU A 114 -7.24 6.66 10.42
CA LEU A 114 -6.50 6.90 11.65
C LEU A 114 -5.01 6.57 11.49
N ASP A 115 -4.67 5.38 11.00
CA ASP A 115 -3.28 4.92 11.06
C ASP A 115 -2.42 5.47 9.91
N CYS A 116 -2.90 5.36 8.68
CA CYS A 116 -2.26 6.00 7.53
C CYS A 116 -2.28 7.52 7.68
N GLU A 117 -3.37 8.08 8.18
CA GLU A 117 -3.44 9.50 8.52
C GLU A 117 -2.33 9.90 9.51
N ALA A 118 -2.13 9.15 10.59
CA ALA A 118 -1.07 9.41 11.56
C ALA A 118 0.33 9.35 10.94
N ALA A 119 0.57 8.40 10.03
CA ALA A 119 1.84 8.28 9.32
C ALA A 119 2.10 9.46 8.38
N LEU A 120 1.09 9.89 7.62
CA LEU A 120 1.21 11.05 6.73
C LEU A 120 1.37 12.36 7.50
N GLN A 121 0.63 12.55 8.60
CA GLN A 121 0.78 13.70 9.48
C GLN A 121 2.17 13.73 10.13
N TYR A 122 2.62 12.60 10.69
CA TYR A 122 3.97 12.50 11.24
C TYR A 122 5.04 12.83 10.19
N ALA A 123 4.92 12.29 8.97
CA ALA A 123 5.88 12.56 7.91
C ALA A 123 5.90 14.05 7.53
N ARG A 124 4.72 14.67 7.36
CA ARG A 124 4.61 16.10 7.08
C ARG A 124 5.24 16.96 8.18
N ASP A 125 4.99 16.62 9.43
CA ASP A 125 5.38 17.46 10.57
C ASP A 125 6.87 17.25 10.93
N ALA A 126 7.35 15.99 10.96
CA ALA A 126 8.74 15.67 11.30
C ALA A 126 9.73 15.99 10.17
N PHE A 127 9.26 16.04 8.93
CA PHE A 127 10.04 16.37 7.72
C PHE A 127 9.50 17.64 7.05
N ALA A 128 9.18 18.66 7.84
CA ALA A 128 8.61 19.91 7.34
C ALA A 128 9.39 20.48 6.15
N GLY A 129 8.68 20.85 5.09
CA GLY A 129 9.24 21.37 3.84
C GLY A 129 9.73 20.32 2.85
N GLN A 130 9.79 19.04 3.22
CA GLN A 130 10.12 17.95 2.31
C GLN A 130 8.89 17.47 1.51
N PRO A 131 9.02 17.18 0.20
CA PRO A 131 7.99 16.51 -0.57
C PRO A 131 7.67 15.14 0.02
N LEU A 132 6.38 14.83 0.10
CA LEU A 132 5.89 13.57 0.66
C LEU A 132 5.46 12.65 -0.48
N ASP A 133 6.08 11.47 -0.59
CA ASP A 133 5.68 10.43 -1.53
C ASP A 133 5.24 9.16 -0.78
N VAL A 134 4.47 8.30 -1.44
CA VAL A 134 3.97 7.06 -0.84
C VAL A 134 4.29 5.85 -1.71
N VAL A 135 4.79 4.79 -1.08
CA VAL A 135 4.79 3.44 -1.65
C VAL A 135 3.79 2.59 -0.89
N ALA A 136 2.92 1.88 -1.59
CA ALA A 136 1.88 1.10 -0.95
C ALA A 136 1.77 -0.32 -1.52
N HIS A 137 1.67 -1.31 -0.64
CA HIS A 137 1.56 -2.71 -1.03
C HIS A 137 0.16 -3.25 -0.70
N SER A 138 -0.49 -3.92 -1.65
CA SER A 138 -1.76 -4.62 -1.42
C SER A 138 -2.82 -3.67 -0.83
N ILE A 139 -3.42 -4.00 0.32
CA ILE A 139 -4.41 -3.13 0.98
C ILE A 139 -3.88 -1.73 1.29
N GLY A 140 -2.56 -1.56 1.45
CA GLY A 140 -1.94 -0.29 1.74
C GLY A 140 -2.29 0.79 0.72
N GLY A 141 -2.56 0.39 -0.54
CA GLY A 141 -3.07 1.28 -1.57
C GLY A 141 -4.46 1.76 -1.21
N CYS A 142 -5.42 0.88 -0.96
CA CYS A 142 -6.78 1.26 -0.53
C CYS A 142 -6.78 2.15 0.73
N VAL A 143 -5.95 1.79 1.71
CA VAL A 143 -5.77 2.53 2.97
C VAL A 143 -5.29 3.97 2.73
N LEU A 144 -4.40 4.22 1.77
CA LEU A 144 -3.97 5.58 1.39
C LEU A 144 -5.16 6.45 0.95
N GLY A 145 -6.11 5.89 0.20
CA GLY A 145 -7.27 6.62 -0.29
C GLY A 145 -8.21 7.10 0.81
N LEU A 146 -8.12 6.54 2.01
CA LEU A 146 -8.98 6.86 3.14
C LEU A 146 -8.40 7.92 4.09
N ALA A 147 -7.08 8.14 4.04
CA ALA A 147 -6.40 9.15 4.85
C ALA A 147 -6.73 10.57 4.37
N ALA A 148 -7.00 11.49 5.29
CA ALA A 148 -7.37 12.87 4.96
C ALA A 148 -6.18 13.67 4.38
N SER A 149 -4.97 13.36 4.83
CA SER A 149 -3.71 13.98 4.39
C SER A 149 -3.17 13.37 3.10
N ASN A 150 -3.89 12.44 2.46
CA ASN A 150 -3.50 11.92 1.14
C ASN A 150 -3.38 13.03 0.08
N ALA A 151 -4.09 14.14 0.25
CA ALA A 151 -4.04 15.31 -0.61
C ALA A 151 -2.66 16.02 -0.62
N CYS A 152 -1.82 15.78 0.38
CA CYS A 152 -0.47 16.33 0.49
C CYS A 152 0.60 15.48 -0.21
N VAL A 153 0.23 14.31 -0.72
CA VAL A 153 1.17 13.39 -1.38
C VAL A 153 1.50 13.91 -2.78
N ARG A 154 2.78 13.87 -3.15
CA ARG A 154 3.30 14.32 -4.45
C ARG A 154 3.30 13.18 -5.47
N HIS A 155 3.91 12.04 -5.19
CA HIS A 155 3.90 10.86 -6.07
C HIS A 155 3.53 9.58 -5.32
N VAL A 156 2.85 8.65 -6.01
CA VAL A 156 2.46 7.36 -5.45
C VAL A 156 2.92 6.20 -6.33
N VAL A 157 3.49 5.18 -5.70
CA VAL A 157 3.67 3.85 -6.31
C VAL A 157 2.85 2.85 -5.52
N THR A 158 2.06 2.04 -6.19
CA THR A 158 1.37 0.91 -5.60
C THR A 158 1.81 -0.39 -6.24
N VAL A 159 1.91 -1.47 -5.46
CA VAL A 159 2.27 -2.80 -5.94
C VAL A 159 1.16 -3.77 -5.53
N GLY A 160 0.51 -4.39 -6.51
CA GLY A 160 -0.59 -5.34 -6.30
C GLY A 160 -1.73 -4.78 -5.46
N ALA A 161 -1.96 -3.46 -5.50
CA ALA A 161 -2.87 -2.79 -4.58
C ALA A 161 -4.34 -3.02 -4.91
N GLN A 162 -5.12 -3.39 -3.89
CA GLN A 162 -6.49 -3.87 -4.02
C GLN A 162 -7.17 -3.98 -2.65
N TYR A 163 -8.49 -4.23 -2.59
CA TYR A 163 -9.29 -4.33 -1.35
C TYR A 163 -10.06 -5.64 -1.17
N ALA A 164 -9.56 -6.70 -1.79
CA ALA A 164 -9.87 -8.11 -1.59
C ALA A 164 -11.25 -8.60 -2.02
N TYR A 165 -11.86 -7.97 -3.03
CA TYR A 165 -13.07 -8.52 -3.61
C TYR A 165 -12.76 -9.88 -4.26
N TRP A 166 -13.29 -10.96 -3.66
CA TRP A 166 -12.81 -12.31 -3.93
C TRP A 166 -12.99 -12.78 -5.38
N ARG A 167 -13.93 -12.18 -6.12
CA ARG A 167 -14.15 -12.51 -7.53
C ARG A 167 -13.10 -11.88 -8.46
N ASP A 168 -12.30 -10.93 -8.00
CA ASP A 168 -11.22 -10.38 -8.82
C ASP A 168 -10.00 -11.28 -8.83
N TYR A 169 -9.82 -12.16 -7.84
CA TYR A 169 -8.68 -13.06 -7.77
C TYR A 169 -8.61 -14.04 -8.94
N ARG A 170 -7.43 -14.58 -9.18
CA ARG A 170 -7.23 -15.57 -10.26
C ARG A 170 -8.19 -16.76 -10.09
N PRO A 171 -8.90 -17.20 -11.14
CA PRO A 171 -9.90 -18.25 -11.05
C PRO A 171 -9.45 -19.52 -10.34
N GLN A 172 -8.21 -19.95 -10.57
CA GLN A 172 -7.60 -21.13 -9.96
C GLN A 172 -7.47 -21.01 -8.43
N GLU A 173 -7.24 -19.80 -7.94
CA GLU A 173 -7.02 -19.50 -6.52
C GLU A 173 -8.34 -19.23 -5.78
N ARG A 174 -9.40 -18.82 -6.49
CA ARG A 174 -10.71 -18.41 -5.91
C ARG A 174 -11.31 -19.45 -4.98
N ARG A 175 -11.35 -20.73 -5.36
CA ARG A 175 -12.03 -21.79 -4.56
C ARG A 175 -11.37 -22.02 -3.21
N GLY A 176 -10.04 -22.22 -3.21
CA GLY A 176 -9.29 -22.44 -1.97
C GLY A 176 -9.31 -21.20 -1.06
N MET A 177 -9.18 -20.02 -1.65
CA MET A 177 -9.25 -18.75 -0.91
C MET A 177 -10.65 -18.46 -0.38
N TRP A 178 -11.70 -18.80 -1.14
CA TRP A 178 -13.07 -18.64 -0.68
C TRP A 178 -13.30 -19.45 0.59
N LEU A 179 -12.86 -20.72 0.64
CA LEU A 179 -12.99 -21.53 1.86
C LEU A 179 -12.15 -20.97 3.01
N LYS A 180 -10.87 -20.68 2.75
CA LYS A 180 -9.95 -20.13 3.75
C LYS A 180 -10.49 -18.84 4.36
N TRP A 181 -11.06 -17.97 3.54
CA TRP A 181 -11.46 -16.65 3.98
C TRP A 181 -12.90 -16.54 4.41
N HIS A 182 -13.86 -17.14 3.70
CA HIS A 182 -15.27 -16.98 4.05
C HIS A 182 -15.72 -18.00 5.10
N VAL A 183 -14.91 -19.02 5.38
CA VAL A 183 -15.20 -20.02 6.43
C VAL A 183 -14.17 -19.94 7.55
N ALA A 184 -12.90 -20.21 7.27
CA ALA A 184 -11.90 -20.34 8.34
C ALA A 184 -11.61 -19.01 9.05
N MET A 185 -11.40 -17.89 8.32
CA MET A 185 -11.11 -16.60 8.98
C MET A 185 -12.25 -16.10 9.89
N PRO A 186 -13.54 -16.09 9.49
CA PRO A 186 -14.66 -15.71 10.34
C PRO A 186 -14.81 -16.62 11.55
N ALA A 187 -14.66 -17.94 11.37
CA ALA A 187 -14.75 -18.89 12.47
C ALA A 187 -13.65 -18.64 13.50
N LEU A 188 -12.40 -18.53 13.05
CA LEU A 188 -11.27 -18.22 13.91
C LEU A 188 -11.44 -16.86 14.62
N ALA A 189 -11.86 -15.83 13.87
CA ALA A 189 -12.10 -14.50 14.44
C ALA A 189 -13.25 -14.47 15.45
N ALA A 190 -14.28 -15.32 15.28
CA ALA A 190 -15.38 -15.46 16.23
C ALA A 190 -14.94 -16.18 17.51
N VAL A 191 -14.13 -17.24 17.38
CA VAL A 191 -13.65 -18.03 18.53
C VAL A 191 -12.60 -17.28 19.35
N PHE A 192 -11.60 -16.67 18.71
CA PHE A 192 -10.46 -16.06 19.40
C PHE A 192 -10.58 -14.54 19.59
N GLY A 193 -11.57 -13.89 18.95
CA GLY A 193 -11.66 -12.43 18.88
C GLY A 193 -10.67 -11.78 17.91
N TYR A 194 -9.85 -12.58 17.21
CA TYR A 194 -8.89 -12.21 16.18
C TYR A 194 -8.55 -13.45 15.34
N VAL A 195 -7.88 -13.31 14.20
CA VAL A 195 -7.39 -14.45 13.41
C VAL A 195 -5.97 -14.81 13.87
N PRO A 196 -5.72 -15.98 14.47
CA PRO A 196 -4.40 -16.40 14.93
C PRO A 196 -3.53 -16.93 13.77
N ALA A 197 -3.44 -16.16 12.69
CA ALA A 197 -2.80 -16.55 11.44
C ALA A 197 -1.31 -16.89 11.60
N LYS A 198 -0.64 -16.32 12.62
CA LYS A 198 0.78 -16.55 12.88
C LYS A 198 1.06 -17.99 13.29
N ARG A 199 0.20 -18.53 14.17
CA ARG A 199 0.30 -19.94 14.62
C ARG A 199 -0.01 -20.94 13.50
N LEU A 200 -0.71 -20.49 12.46
CA LEU A 200 -1.05 -21.29 11.29
C LEU A 200 -0.03 -21.14 10.14
N GLY A 201 1.04 -20.36 10.33
CA GLY A 201 2.06 -20.10 9.31
C GLY A 201 1.54 -19.34 8.09
N TRP A 202 0.47 -18.54 8.25
CA TRP A 202 -0.11 -17.79 7.13
C TRP A 202 0.46 -16.38 7.02
N MET A 203 0.26 -15.55 8.04
CA MET A 203 0.64 -14.13 8.13
C MET A 203 0.67 -13.75 9.63
N GLU A 204 0.88 -12.47 9.99
CA GLU A 204 0.65 -12.05 11.38
C GLU A 204 -0.81 -12.21 11.79
N ASP A 205 -1.02 -12.32 13.10
CA ASP A 205 -2.35 -12.32 13.68
C ASP A 205 -3.12 -11.04 13.29
N THR A 206 -4.38 -11.21 12.88
CA THR A 206 -5.18 -10.13 12.29
C THR A 206 -6.33 -9.74 13.22
N PRO A 207 -6.58 -8.45 13.48
CA PRO A 207 -7.76 -8.01 14.22
C PRO A 207 -9.06 -8.54 13.59
N ARG A 208 -10.06 -8.88 14.41
CA ARG A 208 -11.34 -9.41 13.92
C ARG A 208 -12.02 -8.47 12.92
N GLY A 209 -12.04 -7.16 13.18
CA GLY A 209 -12.68 -6.21 12.28
C GLY A 209 -11.99 -6.13 10.90
N VAL A 210 -10.66 -6.23 10.87
CA VAL A 210 -9.87 -6.29 9.61
C VAL A 210 -10.19 -7.57 8.84
N ALA A 211 -10.24 -8.72 9.51
CA ALA A 211 -10.63 -9.98 8.87
C ALA A 211 -12.07 -9.90 8.33
N LEU A 212 -12.99 -9.25 9.06
CA LEU A 212 -14.35 -9.03 8.59
C LEU A 212 -14.40 -8.06 7.40
N SER A 213 -13.61 -6.98 7.37
CA SER A 213 -13.51 -6.09 6.21
C SER A 213 -13.06 -6.86 4.97
N TRP A 214 -12.07 -7.75 5.13
CA TRP A 214 -11.58 -8.62 4.06
C TRP A 214 -12.68 -9.53 3.52
N VAL A 215 -13.32 -10.30 4.38
CA VAL A 215 -14.32 -11.30 3.97
C VAL A 215 -15.56 -10.66 3.37
N ARG A 216 -15.87 -9.43 3.78
CA ARG A 216 -17.07 -8.71 3.36
C ARG A 216 -16.83 -7.78 2.18
N ALA A 217 -15.62 -7.73 1.62
CA ALA A 217 -15.30 -6.93 0.45
C ALA A 217 -16.31 -7.18 -0.68
N GLN A 218 -16.82 -6.10 -1.25
CA GLN A 218 -17.85 -6.07 -2.30
C GLN A 218 -17.28 -5.45 -3.58
N PRO A 219 -17.96 -5.53 -4.74
CA PRO A 219 -17.52 -4.85 -5.97
C PRO A 219 -17.30 -3.33 -5.81
N ARG A 220 -18.05 -2.71 -4.90
CA ARG A 220 -17.84 -1.34 -4.42
C ARG A 220 -17.35 -1.42 -2.98
N PHE A 221 -16.24 -0.74 -2.68
CA PHE A 221 -15.60 -0.74 -1.37
C PHE A 221 -16.57 -0.35 -0.24
N GLU A 222 -17.37 0.70 -0.44
CA GLU A 222 -18.30 1.24 0.56
C GLU A 222 -19.46 0.29 0.89
N ASP A 223 -19.82 -0.62 -0.01
CA ASP A 223 -20.95 -1.54 0.18
C ASP A 223 -20.64 -2.61 1.23
N ALA A 224 -19.35 -2.89 1.49
CA ALA A 224 -18.91 -3.79 2.56
C ALA A 224 -19.35 -3.31 3.95
N TYR A 225 -19.63 -2.01 4.10
CA TYR A 225 -19.97 -1.35 5.36
C TYR A 225 -21.47 -1.03 5.49
N THR A 226 -22.34 -1.56 4.62
CA THR A 226 -23.78 -1.24 4.65
C THR A 226 -24.51 -1.87 5.84
N HIS A 227 -24.12 -3.09 6.25
CA HIS A 227 -24.82 -3.86 7.28
C HIS A 227 -23.84 -4.54 8.24
N GLY A 228 -24.35 -5.25 9.25
CA GLY A 228 -23.57 -6.15 10.09
C GLY A 228 -22.59 -5.45 11.04
N PRO A 229 -21.58 -6.17 11.56
CA PRO A 229 -20.73 -5.67 12.66
C PRO A 229 -19.78 -4.53 12.29
N LEU A 230 -19.69 -4.18 11.00
CA LEU A 230 -18.89 -3.08 10.46
C LEU A 230 -19.79 -1.99 9.83
N ALA A 231 -21.08 -1.96 10.17
CA ALA A 231 -22.00 -1.02 9.56
C ALA A 231 -21.59 0.43 9.83
N GLU A 232 -21.56 1.25 8.77
CA GLU A 232 -21.34 2.68 8.81
C GLU A 232 -22.62 3.42 8.41
N THR A 233 -22.77 4.66 8.88
CA THR A 233 -23.92 5.50 8.48
C THR A 233 -23.93 5.72 6.97
N ALA A 234 -25.12 5.94 6.39
CA ALA A 234 -25.25 6.21 4.96
C ALA A 234 -24.38 7.41 4.52
N ALA A 235 -24.33 8.47 5.33
CA ALA A 235 -23.47 9.63 5.10
C ALA A 235 -21.97 9.28 5.13
N SER A 236 -21.51 8.47 6.10
CA SER A 236 -20.12 8.03 6.20
C SER A 236 -19.70 7.24 4.96
N ARG A 237 -20.56 6.32 4.48
CA ARG A 237 -20.33 5.51 3.28
C ARG A 237 -20.32 6.34 2.00
N ALA A 238 -21.28 7.24 1.84
CA ALA A 238 -21.35 8.14 0.68
C ALA A 238 -20.10 9.02 0.55
N ALA A 239 -19.45 9.35 1.67
CA ALA A 239 -18.21 10.11 1.69
C ALA A 239 -16.94 9.27 1.45
N LEU A 240 -17.01 7.94 1.33
CA LEU A 240 -15.82 7.10 1.11
C LEU A 240 -15.19 7.36 -0.26
N PRO A 241 -15.90 7.28 -1.41
CA PRO A 241 -15.29 7.50 -2.73
C PRO A 241 -14.62 8.88 -2.85
N ALA A 242 -15.24 9.92 -2.28
CA ALA A 242 -14.69 11.26 -2.28
C ALA A 242 -13.33 11.36 -1.58
N ARG A 243 -13.04 10.52 -0.57
CA ARG A 243 -11.71 10.50 0.08
C ARG A 243 -10.62 10.01 -0.87
N PHE A 244 -10.90 8.99 -1.68
CA PHE A 244 -9.95 8.51 -2.70
C PHE A 244 -9.73 9.58 -3.77
N ALA A 245 -10.80 10.23 -4.22
CA ALA A 245 -10.76 11.29 -5.23
C ALA A 245 -9.98 12.55 -4.80
N ARG A 246 -9.71 12.74 -3.50
CA ARG A 246 -8.90 13.86 -3.00
C ARG A 246 -7.41 13.74 -3.33
N LEU A 247 -6.92 12.52 -3.56
CA LEU A 247 -5.55 12.33 -4.02
C LEU A 247 -5.38 12.99 -5.40
N SER A 248 -4.35 13.85 -5.53
CA SER A 248 -3.96 14.49 -6.81
C SER A 248 -2.72 13.89 -7.43
N ALA A 249 -1.95 13.16 -6.63
CA ALA A 249 -0.65 12.67 -7.01
C ALA A 249 -0.74 11.77 -8.24
N PRO A 250 0.14 11.93 -9.24
CA PRO A 250 0.40 10.90 -10.23
C PRO A 250 0.68 9.56 -9.55
N MET A 251 -0.02 8.52 -9.98
CA MET A 251 0.07 7.18 -9.40
C MET A 251 0.55 6.16 -10.44
N LEU A 252 1.56 5.39 -10.07
CA LEU A 252 1.92 4.16 -10.76
C LEU A 252 1.31 2.97 -10.00
N ALA A 253 0.42 2.25 -10.66
CA ALA A 253 -0.11 0.98 -10.18
C ALA A 253 0.64 -0.17 -10.87
N ILE A 254 1.51 -0.86 -10.13
CA ILE A 254 2.28 -2.01 -10.62
C ILE A 254 1.48 -3.28 -10.33
N GLY A 255 1.09 -3.99 -11.38
CA GLY A 255 0.55 -5.34 -11.32
C GLY A 255 1.57 -6.36 -11.80
N LEU A 256 1.86 -7.37 -10.99
CA LEU A 256 2.74 -8.46 -11.37
C LEU A 256 1.93 -9.56 -12.06
N GLU A 257 2.38 -10.06 -13.20
CA GLU A 257 1.57 -11.00 -13.97
C GLU A 257 1.23 -12.24 -13.18
N ASP A 258 2.20 -12.78 -12.42
CA ASP A 258 2.12 -13.99 -11.61
C ASP A 258 1.51 -13.79 -10.21
N ASP A 259 1.01 -12.59 -9.91
CA ASP A 259 0.27 -12.30 -8.68
C ASP A 259 -1.19 -12.77 -8.79
N GLY A 260 -1.57 -13.72 -7.92
CA GLY A 260 -2.93 -14.24 -7.83
C GLY A 260 -3.94 -13.30 -7.17
N PHE A 261 -3.46 -12.29 -6.45
CA PHE A 261 -4.27 -11.34 -5.68
C PHE A 261 -4.42 -10.00 -6.41
N GLY A 262 -3.30 -9.40 -6.83
CA GLY A 262 -3.23 -8.17 -7.62
C GLY A 262 -3.49 -8.41 -9.12
N THR A 263 -4.65 -8.98 -9.45
CA THR A 263 -5.06 -9.17 -10.85
C THR A 263 -5.37 -7.83 -11.53
N ILE A 264 -5.54 -7.84 -12.86
CA ILE A 264 -6.00 -6.66 -13.60
C ILE A 264 -7.30 -6.13 -13.00
N ASP A 265 -8.30 -7.00 -12.84
CA ASP A 265 -9.62 -6.61 -12.30
C ASP A 265 -9.51 -5.99 -10.90
N ALA A 266 -8.67 -6.56 -10.03
CA ALA A 266 -8.48 -6.08 -8.67
C ALA A 266 -7.82 -4.69 -8.61
N ILE A 267 -6.76 -4.50 -9.42
CA ILE A 267 -6.02 -3.24 -9.48
C ILE A 267 -6.88 -2.16 -10.14
N GLU A 268 -7.52 -2.47 -11.27
CA GLU A 268 -8.37 -1.53 -12.00
C GLU A 268 -9.59 -1.11 -11.15
N ARG A 269 -10.15 -2.04 -10.38
CA ARG A 269 -11.24 -1.73 -9.45
C ARG A 269 -10.82 -0.71 -8.39
N LEU A 270 -9.61 -0.80 -7.84
CA LEU A 270 -9.10 0.21 -6.92
C LEU A 270 -8.71 1.50 -7.64
N ALA A 271 -8.06 1.41 -8.81
CA ALA A 271 -7.67 2.56 -9.62
C ALA A 271 -8.88 3.45 -9.97
N GLY A 272 -10.04 2.85 -10.23
CA GLY A 272 -11.30 3.56 -10.50
C GLY A 272 -11.79 4.47 -9.36
N TYR A 273 -11.30 4.30 -8.13
CA TYR A 273 -11.60 5.23 -7.02
C TYR A 273 -10.70 6.47 -7.01
N TYR A 274 -9.51 6.42 -7.61
CA TYR A 274 -8.55 7.52 -7.64
C TYR A 274 -8.82 8.50 -8.79
N THR A 275 -10.07 8.94 -8.92
CA THR A 275 -10.50 9.84 -10.02
C THR A 275 -9.84 11.22 -10.00
N GLY A 276 -9.20 11.58 -8.88
CA GLY A 276 -8.41 12.79 -8.74
C GLY A 276 -6.96 12.68 -9.24
N SER A 277 -6.48 11.48 -9.58
CA SER A 277 -5.08 11.22 -9.94
C SER A 277 -4.96 10.78 -11.39
N ASP A 278 -3.83 11.11 -12.02
CA ASP A 278 -3.39 10.42 -13.24
C ASP A 278 -2.79 9.07 -12.86
N VAL A 279 -3.52 7.98 -13.14
CA VAL A 279 -3.09 6.62 -12.80
C VAL A 279 -2.54 5.91 -14.03
N THR A 280 -1.32 5.41 -13.94
CA THR A 280 -0.73 4.50 -14.94
C THR A 280 -0.67 3.10 -14.36
N HIS A 281 -1.35 2.14 -15.01
CA HIS A 281 -1.26 0.73 -14.64
C HIS A 281 -0.18 0.04 -15.49
N LEU A 282 0.94 -0.31 -14.84
CA LEU A 282 2.04 -1.07 -15.43
C LEU A 282 1.91 -2.55 -15.08
N ARG A 283 2.06 -3.42 -16.06
CA ARG A 283 2.05 -4.87 -15.91
C ARG A 283 3.44 -5.43 -16.18
N ILE A 284 4.00 -6.15 -15.20
CA ILE A 284 5.34 -6.75 -15.30
C ILE A 284 5.22 -8.27 -15.15
N ALA A 285 5.71 -9.00 -16.14
CA ALA A 285 5.85 -10.44 -16.09
C ALA A 285 7.20 -10.85 -15.51
N PRO A 286 7.31 -12.03 -14.86
CA PRO A 286 8.62 -12.58 -14.46
C PRO A 286 9.64 -12.61 -15.61
N ARG A 287 9.19 -13.01 -16.82
CA ARG A 287 10.01 -13.03 -18.04
C ARG A 287 10.56 -11.67 -18.47
N ASP A 288 9.89 -10.57 -18.13
CA ASP A 288 10.32 -9.22 -18.53
C ASP A 288 11.58 -8.77 -17.77
N ILE A 289 11.92 -9.46 -16.68
CA ILE A 289 13.13 -9.24 -15.89
C ILE A 289 13.99 -10.51 -15.77
N GLY A 290 13.71 -11.53 -16.60
CA GLY A 290 14.50 -12.76 -16.65
C GLY A 290 14.41 -13.66 -15.40
N VAL A 291 13.27 -13.69 -14.70
CA VAL A 291 13.05 -14.59 -13.54
C VAL A 291 11.84 -15.48 -13.73
N ASP A 292 11.75 -16.56 -12.95
CA ASP A 292 10.60 -17.50 -13.02
C ASP A 292 9.38 -17.00 -12.26
N VAL A 293 9.59 -16.37 -11.10
CA VAL A 293 8.52 -15.97 -10.17
C VAL A 293 8.86 -14.68 -9.43
N ILE A 294 7.89 -13.78 -9.36
CA ILE A 294 7.87 -12.60 -8.51
C ILE A 294 6.78 -12.80 -7.45
N GLY A 295 5.52 -12.99 -7.87
CA GLY A 295 4.37 -13.18 -6.99
C GLY A 295 4.00 -11.92 -6.18
N HIS A 296 2.99 -12.03 -5.32
CA HIS A 296 2.40 -10.87 -4.64
C HIS A 296 3.38 -10.07 -3.76
N PHE A 297 4.24 -10.78 -3.03
CA PHE A 297 5.08 -10.17 -2.00
C PHE A 297 6.45 -9.76 -2.50
N ALA A 298 7.07 -10.55 -3.38
CA ALA A 298 8.52 -10.53 -3.52
C ALA A 298 9.05 -9.28 -4.22
N PHE A 299 8.21 -8.39 -4.77
CA PHE A 299 8.64 -7.08 -5.28
C PHE A 299 9.61 -6.38 -4.31
N PHE A 300 9.38 -6.49 -3.00
CA PHE A 300 10.20 -5.86 -1.96
C PHE A 300 11.39 -6.70 -1.45
N HIS A 301 11.73 -7.81 -2.12
CA HIS A 301 12.92 -8.61 -1.81
C HIS A 301 14.17 -8.03 -2.47
N SER A 302 15.32 -8.09 -1.79
CA SER A 302 16.59 -7.53 -2.28
C SER A 302 17.14 -8.17 -3.55
N ARG A 303 16.59 -9.31 -4.00
CA ARG A 303 16.95 -9.87 -5.32
C ARG A 303 16.48 -9.00 -6.49
N PHE A 304 15.58 -8.04 -6.25
CA PHE A 304 15.07 -7.14 -7.29
C PHE A 304 15.59 -5.70 -7.15
N THR A 305 16.68 -5.51 -6.40
CA THR A 305 17.33 -4.20 -6.22
C THR A 305 17.73 -3.55 -7.53
N ASP A 306 18.16 -4.34 -8.52
CA ASP A 306 18.65 -3.83 -9.80
C ASP A 306 17.62 -3.93 -10.94
N THR A 307 16.40 -4.44 -10.66
CA THR A 307 15.37 -4.68 -11.68
C THR A 307 14.06 -3.97 -11.38
N LEU A 308 13.36 -4.35 -10.29
CA LEU A 308 12.04 -3.80 -9.97
C LEU A 308 12.09 -2.48 -9.17
N TRP A 309 13.01 -2.39 -8.21
CA TRP A 309 13.11 -1.21 -7.34
C TRP A 309 13.44 0.10 -8.08
N PRO A 310 14.29 0.10 -9.13
CA PRO A 310 14.56 1.29 -9.93
C PRO A 310 13.30 1.88 -10.58
N VAL A 311 12.34 1.04 -11.00
CA VAL A 311 11.07 1.49 -11.58
C VAL A 311 10.27 2.33 -10.58
N ALA A 312 10.16 1.84 -9.34
CA ALA A 312 9.48 2.57 -8.27
C ALA A 312 10.21 3.88 -7.93
N LEU A 313 11.54 3.85 -7.80
CA LEU A 313 12.33 5.05 -7.52
C LEU A 313 12.17 6.12 -8.62
N TYR A 314 12.28 5.71 -9.88
CA TYR A 314 12.17 6.62 -11.02
C TYR A 314 10.81 7.31 -11.03
N TRP A 315 9.72 6.56 -10.79
CA TRP A 315 8.40 7.17 -10.66
C TRP A 315 8.32 8.16 -9.49
N LEU A 316 8.85 7.81 -8.31
CA LEU A 316 8.87 8.72 -7.16
C LEU A 316 9.69 10.00 -7.44
N GLN A 317 10.70 9.93 -8.30
CA GLN A 317 11.52 11.08 -8.69
C GLN A 317 10.81 11.95 -9.74
N HIS A 318 10.21 11.34 -10.76
CA HIS A 318 9.82 12.02 -12.00
C HIS A 318 8.31 12.05 -12.27
N GLY A 319 7.50 11.26 -11.56
CA GLY A 319 6.07 11.12 -11.83
C GLY A 319 5.75 10.48 -13.21
N ALA A 320 6.72 9.80 -13.80
CA ALA A 320 6.64 9.18 -15.11
C ALA A 320 7.35 7.82 -15.11
N LEU A 321 7.05 6.97 -16.11
CA LEU A 321 7.76 5.71 -16.30
C LEU A 321 9.15 5.96 -16.92
N PRO A 322 10.17 5.18 -16.54
CA PRO A 322 11.42 5.17 -17.28
C PRO A 322 11.20 4.61 -18.70
N ALA A 323 12.01 5.05 -19.66
CA ALA A 323 11.85 4.67 -21.08
C ALA A 323 12.06 3.17 -21.31
N ASP A 324 12.88 2.55 -20.47
CA ASP A 324 13.25 1.14 -20.43
C ASP A 324 12.51 0.37 -19.33
N ALA A 325 11.38 0.88 -18.83
CA ALA A 325 10.56 0.18 -17.84
C ALA A 325 10.20 -1.24 -18.33
N PRO A 326 10.46 -2.30 -17.54
CA PRO A 326 10.06 -3.65 -17.92
C PRO A 326 8.54 -3.77 -17.96
N GLY A 327 8.06 -4.69 -18.81
CA GLY A 327 6.64 -4.96 -18.97
C GLY A 327 5.92 -4.02 -19.92
N HIS A 328 4.62 -3.83 -19.71
CA HIS A 328 3.79 -3.02 -20.59
C HIS A 328 2.76 -2.19 -19.81
N VAL A 329 2.41 -1.02 -20.35
CA VAL A 329 1.31 -0.22 -19.80
C VAL A 329 -0.01 -0.87 -20.20
N HIS A 330 -0.77 -1.33 -19.22
CA HIS A 330 -2.09 -1.91 -19.42
C HIS A 330 -3.15 -0.83 -19.64
N ALA A 331 -3.14 0.21 -18.80
CA ALA A 331 -4.11 1.29 -18.84
C ALA A 331 -3.53 2.61 -18.34
N ARG A 332 -4.12 3.72 -18.81
CA ARG A 332 -3.90 5.07 -18.29
C ARG A 332 -5.25 5.70 -17.98
N HIS A 333 -5.44 6.12 -16.74
CA HIS A 333 -6.64 6.80 -16.26
C HIS A 333 -6.30 8.26 -15.97
N PRO A 334 -6.61 9.20 -16.87
CA PRO A 334 -6.37 10.61 -16.59
C PRO A 334 -7.30 11.10 -15.47
N ALA A 335 -6.83 12.05 -14.67
CA ALA A 335 -7.61 12.67 -13.61
C ALA A 335 -8.88 13.32 -14.21
N GLN A 336 -10.03 13.09 -13.58
CA GLN A 336 -11.32 13.61 -14.05
C GLN A 336 -11.53 15.10 -13.74
N ARG A 337 -10.54 15.77 -13.12
CA ARG A 337 -10.57 17.19 -12.74
C ARG A 337 -10.76 18.13 -13.94
N ALA A 338 -10.30 17.72 -15.13
CA ALA A 338 -10.37 18.53 -16.34
C ALA A 338 -11.79 18.68 -16.94
N ARG A 339 -12.78 17.89 -16.52
CA ARG A 339 -14.13 17.93 -17.13
C ARG A 339 -15.08 18.97 -16.52
N LEU A 340 -14.73 19.61 -15.40
CA LEU A 340 -15.61 20.56 -14.70
C LEU A 340 -15.30 22.05 -14.99
N ALA A 341 -14.23 22.35 -15.74
CA ALA A 341 -13.88 23.72 -16.12
C ALA A 341 -14.48 24.17 -17.48
N GLY A 342 -15.33 23.35 -18.12
CA GLY A 342 -15.78 23.53 -19.51
C GLY A 342 -17.29 23.63 -19.73
N SER A 343 -18.12 23.88 -18.71
CA SER A 343 -19.56 24.15 -18.89
C SER A 343 -19.84 25.63 -18.71
N GLY A 344 -20.12 26.29 -19.84
CA GLY A 344 -20.17 27.73 -20.06
C GLY A 344 -21.09 28.55 -19.15
N VAL A 345 -20.66 29.78 -18.91
CA VAL A 345 -21.55 30.92 -18.66
C VAL A 345 -21.92 31.49 -20.04
N PRO A 346 -23.20 31.52 -20.44
CA PRO A 346 -23.63 32.24 -21.62
C PRO A 346 -23.42 33.74 -21.41
N GLY A 347 -22.66 34.38 -22.29
CA GLY A 347 -22.44 35.82 -22.30
C GLY A 347 -23.77 36.57 -22.42
N ALA A 348 -24.03 37.46 -21.47
CA ALA A 348 -25.07 38.46 -21.60
C ALA A 348 -24.65 39.47 -22.67
N VAL A 349 -25.41 39.47 -23.77
CA VAL A 349 -25.35 40.48 -24.82
C VAL A 349 -25.80 41.81 -24.24
N ALA A 350 -24.93 42.81 -24.26
CA ALA A 350 -25.30 44.21 -24.07
C ALA A 350 -25.98 44.72 -25.35
N GLN A 351 -27.22 45.18 -25.24
CA GLN A 351 -27.80 46.11 -26.20
C GLN A 351 -27.96 47.47 -25.52
N GLY A 352 -27.52 48.51 -26.23
CA GLY A 352 -27.87 49.91 -25.94
C GLY A 352 -29.19 50.31 -26.56
#